data_AF-A0A2P2I874-F1
#
_entry.id   AF-A0A2P2I874-F1
#
_cell.length_a   1.000
_cell.length_b   1.000
_cell.length_c   1.000
_cell.angle_alpha   90.00
_cell.angle_beta   90.00
_cell.angle_gamma   90.00
#
_symmetry.space_group_name_H-M   'P 1'
#
loop_
_entity.id
_entity.type
_entity.pdbx_description
1 polymer ?
#
loop_
_entity_poly.entity_id
_entity_poly.type
_entity_poly.pdbx_seq_one_letter_code
_entity_poly.pdbx_strand_id
1 'polypeptide(L)'
;MGERKGVNKYYPPDYDPSKGGLNKWQGTHALRERAKKLHLGILIIRFEMPYNIWCEGCENHIGTGVRYNAEKKKVGMYYTTPIYEFRMKCHLCDNYIEIKTDPANLDYEITSGARRQERRWDPSENEQVAPEDKAVGRKMAVDAMFKKEHGAEDKSRASQLDTVMRDLEDFQESRWEDDFSA
;
A
#
# COMPACT_ATOMS: atom_id res chain seq x y z
N MET A 1 12.06 5.36 39.30
CA MET A 1 11.54 4.48 38.22
C MET A 1 12.05 3.08 38.50
N GLY A 2 11.16 2.08 38.57
CA GLY A 2 11.58 0.68 38.73
C GLY A 2 12.26 0.13 37.48
N GLU A 3 13.04 -0.94 37.65
CA GLU A 3 13.69 -1.63 36.54
C GLU A 3 12.68 -2.17 35.51
N ARG A 4 13.02 -2.10 34.21
CA ARG A 4 12.17 -2.57 33.10
C ARG A 4 11.81 -4.06 33.22
N LYS A 5 12.70 -4.87 33.83
CA LYS A 5 12.51 -6.31 34.07
C LYS A 5 12.67 -6.64 35.56
N GLY A 6 11.98 -5.90 36.43
CA GLY A 6 11.95 -6.24 37.85
C GLY A 6 11.45 -7.66 38.07
N VAL A 7 12.30 -8.49 38.70
CA VAL A 7 11.98 -9.89 39.05
C VAL A 7 10.92 -9.93 40.14
N ASN A 8 11.10 -9.10 41.17
CA ASN A 8 10.18 -9.00 42.29
C ASN A 8 9.28 -7.78 42.12
N LYS A 9 7.97 -7.99 42.22
CA LYS A 9 6.96 -6.93 42.22
C LYS A 9 6.31 -6.92 43.60
N TYR A 10 6.12 -5.74 44.17
CA TYR A 10 5.40 -5.61 45.43
C TYR A 10 3.93 -5.95 45.22
N TYR A 11 3.44 -6.92 45.97
CA TYR A 11 2.02 -7.23 46.10
C TYR A 11 1.57 -6.76 47.49
N PRO A 12 0.53 -5.91 47.60
CA PRO A 12 -0.03 -5.52 48.88
C PRO A 12 -0.45 -6.73 49.72
N PRO A 13 -0.38 -6.66 51.06
CA PRO A 13 -0.78 -7.78 51.94
C PRO A 13 -2.25 -8.15 51.78
N ASP A 14 -3.11 -7.21 51.38
CA ASP A 14 -4.55 -7.44 51.13
C ASP A 14 -4.84 -8.03 49.73
N TYR A 15 -3.81 -8.23 48.90
CA TYR A 15 -3.99 -8.78 47.56
C TYR A 15 -4.26 -10.27 47.62
N ASP A 16 -5.45 -10.64 47.15
CA ASP A 16 -5.88 -12.03 47.01
C ASP A 16 -5.60 -12.53 45.58
N PRO A 17 -4.68 -13.48 45.37
CA PRO A 17 -4.35 -14.01 44.06
C PRO A 17 -5.53 -14.66 43.33
N SER A 18 -6.55 -15.12 44.05
CA SER A 18 -7.75 -15.73 43.46
C SER A 18 -8.57 -14.74 42.63
N LYS A 19 -8.45 -13.43 42.91
CA LYS A 19 -9.17 -12.35 42.21
C LYS A 19 -8.54 -12.00 40.85
N GLY A 20 -7.45 -12.66 40.47
CA GLY A 20 -6.69 -12.46 39.23
C GLY A 20 -5.55 -11.48 39.42
N GLY A 21 -4.91 -11.05 38.32
CA GLY A 21 -3.70 -10.21 38.40
C GLY A 21 -3.90 -8.84 39.07
N LEU A 22 -2.80 -8.24 39.56
CA LEU A 22 -2.79 -6.96 40.29
C LEU A 22 -3.58 -5.84 39.59
N ASN A 23 -3.49 -5.74 38.26
CA ASN A 23 -4.25 -4.76 37.48
C ASN A 23 -5.77 -4.94 37.66
N LYS A 24 -6.27 -6.18 37.64
CA LYS A 24 -7.69 -6.51 37.84
C LYS A 24 -8.12 -6.20 39.27
N TRP A 25 -7.27 -6.48 40.26
CA TRP A 25 -7.50 -6.12 41.66
C TRP A 25 -7.59 -4.59 41.86
N GLN A 26 -6.76 -3.82 41.15
CA GLN A 26 -6.79 -2.34 41.16
C GLN A 26 -7.87 -1.74 40.24
N GLY A 27 -8.66 -2.56 39.53
CA GLY A 27 -9.62 -2.09 38.53
C GLY A 27 -8.99 -1.37 37.32
N THR A 28 -7.68 -1.55 37.10
CA THR A 28 -6.95 -0.94 35.99
C THR A 28 -6.76 -1.92 34.85
N HIS A 29 -6.73 -1.42 33.62
CA HIS A 29 -6.41 -2.23 32.45
C HIS A 29 -4.90 -2.22 32.17
N ALA A 30 -4.34 -3.34 31.70
CA ALA A 30 -2.90 -3.46 31.40
C ALA A 30 -2.42 -2.44 30.36
N LEU A 31 -3.29 -2.12 29.39
CA LEU A 31 -3.03 -1.12 28.34
C LEU A 31 -3.43 0.32 28.75
N ARG A 32 -3.90 0.53 29.99
CA ARG A 32 -4.30 1.83 30.56
C ARG A 32 -5.15 2.66 29.58
N GLU A 33 -4.75 3.89 29.28
CA GLU A 33 -5.45 4.85 28.43
C GLU A 33 -5.70 4.34 27.01
N ARG A 34 -4.83 3.47 26.47
CA ARG A 34 -5.03 2.90 25.12
C ARG A 34 -6.29 2.04 25.02
N ALA A 35 -6.73 1.47 26.14
CA ALA A 35 -7.92 0.64 26.24
C ALA A 35 -9.16 1.41 26.75
N LYS A 36 -9.13 2.75 26.77
CA LYS A 36 -10.28 3.57 27.22
C LYS A 36 -11.58 3.26 26.46
N LYS A 37 -11.46 2.93 25.16
CA LYS A 37 -12.59 2.60 24.28
C LYS A 37 -12.79 1.10 24.06
N LEU A 38 -12.23 0.25 24.92
CA LEU A 38 -12.30 -1.21 24.75
C LEU A 38 -13.74 -1.75 24.82
N HIS A 39 -14.62 -1.10 25.57
CA HIS A 39 -16.06 -1.42 25.62
C HIS A 39 -16.76 -1.28 24.26
N LEU A 40 -16.21 -0.47 23.34
CA LEU A 40 -16.67 -0.32 21.95
C LEU A 40 -15.91 -1.25 20.98
N GLY A 41 -15.01 -2.10 21.49
CA GLY A 41 -14.11 -2.92 20.68
C GLY A 41 -13.00 -2.12 19.99
N ILE A 42 -12.73 -0.88 20.44
CA ILE A 42 -11.73 0.02 19.85
C ILE A 42 -10.48 0.05 20.73
N LEU A 43 -9.32 -0.21 20.11
CA LEU A 43 -8.02 -0.11 20.76
C LEU A 43 -7.18 0.99 20.10
N ILE A 44 -6.60 1.89 20.90
CA ILE A 44 -5.70 2.92 20.39
C ILE A 44 -4.30 2.31 20.21
N ILE A 45 -3.79 2.34 18.98
CA ILE A 45 -2.47 1.82 18.62
C ILE A 45 -1.62 2.89 17.93
N ARG A 46 -0.30 2.69 17.89
CA ARG A 46 0.60 3.45 17.02
C ARG A 46 0.61 2.76 15.65
N PHE A 47 0.17 3.48 14.63
CA PHE A 47 0.08 2.98 13.26
C PHE A 47 1.00 3.81 12.36
N GLU A 48 1.74 3.16 11.47
CA GLU A 48 2.60 3.79 10.47
C GLU A 48 1.90 3.72 9.11
N MET A 49 1.86 4.83 8.37
CA MET A 49 1.23 4.84 7.05
C MET A 49 1.95 3.90 6.07
N PRO A 50 1.25 2.94 5.44
CA PRO A 50 1.88 1.91 4.61
C PRO A 50 2.34 2.42 3.24
N TYR A 51 1.71 3.49 2.73
CA TYR A 51 2.07 4.11 1.45
C TYR A 51 1.80 5.61 1.50
N ASN A 52 2.31 6.32 0.50
CA ASN A 52 2.05 7.74 0.30
C ASN A 52 0.57 7.98 -0.02
N ILE A 53 -0.03 8.97 0.63
CA ILE A 53 -1.43 9.34 0.44
C ILE A 53 -1.57 10.85 0.33
N TRP A 54 -2.63 11.30 -0.31
CA TRP A 54 -3.07 12.69 -0.26
C TRP A 54 -4.33 12.78 0.59
N CYS A 55 -4.34 13.69 1.57
CA CYS A 55 -5.52 13.94 2.38
C CYS A 55 -6.58 14.67 1.55
N GLU A 56 -7.83 14.24 1.58
CA GLU A 56 -8.92 14.92 0.86
C GLU A 56 -9.31 16.27 1.50
N GLY A 57 -9.07 16.43 2.80
CA GLY A 57 -9.48 17.63 3.53
C GLY A 57 -8.53 18.83 3.37
N CYS A 58 -7.22 18.59 3.28
CA CYS A 58 -6.23 19.66 3.17
C CYS A 58 -5.31 19.52 1.95
N GLU A 59 -5.55 18.52 1.10
CA GLU A 59 -4.80 18.24 -0.14
C GLU A 59 -3.27 18.09 0.04
N ASN A 60 -2.81 17.97 1.28
CA ASN A 60 -1.41 17.77 1.58
C ASN A 60 -1.01 16.30 1.49
N HIS A 61 0.23 16.08 1.07
CA HIS A 61 0.83 14.76 0.99
C HIS A 61 1.26 14.25 2.37
N ILE A 62 0.89 13.01 2.68
CA ILE A 62 1.37 12.26 3.84
C ILE A 62 2.25 11.14 3.32
N GLY A 63 3.53 11.18 3.70
CA GLY A 63 4.49 10.17 3.30
C GLY A 63 4.29 8.82 4.01
N THR A 64 4.81 7.77 3.37
CA THR A 64 4.98 6.45 4.00
C THR A 64 5.77 6.57 5.31
N GLY A 65 5.37 5.82 6.33
CA GLY A 65 6.07 5.76 7.62
C GLY A 65 5.68 6.85 8.63
N VAL A 66 4.82 7.80 8.26
CA VAL A 66 4.30 8.79 9.21
C VAL A 66 3.47 8.07 10.29
N ARG A 67 3.77 8.38 11.56
CA ARG A 67 3.20 7.71 12.75
C ARG A 67 1.95 8.43 13.25
N TYR A 68 0.86 7.70 13.38
CA TYR A 68 -0.40 8.17 13.96
C TYR A 68 -0.80 7.37 15.20
N ASN A 69 -1.57 8.00 16.09
CA ASN A 69 -2.38 7.28 17.05
C ASN A 69 -3.69 6.93 16.35
N ALA A 70 -3.88 5.65 16.02
CA ALA A 70 -5.03 5.17 15.27
C ALA A 70 -5.96 4.36 16.18
N GLU A 71 -7.26 4.49 15.93
CA GLU A 71 -8.30 3.67 16.52
C GLU A 71 -8.44 2.40 15.68
N LYS A 72 -8.01 1.27 16.25
CA LYS A 72 -8.15 -0.06 15.65
C LYS A 72 -9.50 -0.65 16.03
N LYS A 73 -10.31 -0.98 15.04
CA LYS A 73 -11.61 -1.65 15.17
C LYS A 73 -11.63 -2.92 14.32
N LYS A 74 -12.26 -4.00 14.80
CA LYS A 74 -12.55 -5.18 13.97
C LYS A 74 -13.89 -4.95 13.26
N VAL A 75 -13.90 -4.97 11.93
CA VAL A 75 -15.10 -4.69 11.12
C VAL A 75 -15.67 -5.95 10.48
N GLY A 76 -14.81 -6.88 10.07
CA GLY A 76 -15.25 -8.09 9.38
C GLY A 76 -14.27 -9.25 9.50
N MET A 77 -14.48 -10.28 8.71
CA MET A 77 -13.58 -11.43 8.56
C MET A 77 -13.48 -11.82 7.08
N TYR A 78 -12.26 -12.10 6.64
CA TYR A 78 -11.94 -12.74 5.37
C TYR A 78 -11.58 -14.20 5.66
N TYR A 79 -12.53 -15.11 5.43
CA TYR A 79 -12.47 -16.50 5.91
C TYR A 79 -12.18 -16.56 7.43
N THR A 80 -10.98 -17.00 7.82
CA THR A 80 -10.52 -17.07 9.22
C THR A 80 -9.80 -15.81 9.70
N THR A 81 -9.40 -14.92 8.79
CA THR A 81 -8.56 -13.75 9.09
C THR A 81 -9.43 -12.53 9.38
N PRO A 82 -9.26 -11.84 10.53
CA PRO A 82 -10.04 -10.65 10.84
C PRO A 82 -9.62 -9.45 9.98
N ILE A 83 -10.62 -8.71 9.49
CA ILE A 83 -10.43 -7.43 8.81
C ILE A 83 -10.46 -6.32 9.85
N TYR A 84 -9.39 -5.55 9.92
CA TYR A 84 -9.26 -4.39 10.81
C TYR A 84 -9.44 -3.09 10.04
N GLU A 85 -10.12 -2.16 10.67
CA GLU A 85 -10.25 -0.78 10.25
C GLU A 85 -9.45 0.10 11.21
N PHE A 86 -8.69 1.02 10.64
CA PHE A 86 -7.88 2.00 11.34
C PHE A 86 -8.39 3.38 11.01
N ARG A 87 -8.92 4.06 12.03
CA ARG A 87 -9.34 5.45 11.92
C ARG A 87 -8.31 6.35 12.59
N MET A 88 -7.84 7.36 11.87
CA MET A 88 -6.85 8.31 12.39
C MET A 88 -7.12 9.73 11.88
N LYS A 89 -6.66 10.72 12.63
CA LYS A 89 -6.81 12.13 12.28
C LYS A 89 -5.59 12.60 11.48
N CYS A 90 -5.81 13.43 10.46
CA CYS A 90 -4.71 14.10 9.77
C CYS A 90 -3.90 14.98 10.75
N HIS A 91 -2.59 15.15 10.52
CA HIS A 91 -1.75 16.00 11.35
C HIS A 91 -1.91 17.50 11.04
N LEU A 92 -2.44 17.84 9.86
CA LEU A 92 -2.62 19.22 9.38
C LEU A 92 -4.07 19.71 9.47
N CYS A 93 -5.05 18.81 9.49
CA CYS A 93 -6.47 19.19 9.48
C CYS A 93 -7.31 18.28 10.38
N ASP A 94 -8.59 18.65 10.55
CA ASP A 94 -9.55 17.89 11.35
C ASP A 94 -10.19 16.70 10.62
N ASN A 95 -9.74 16.41 9.40
CA ASN A 95 -10.24 15.28 8.62
C ASN A 95 -9.80 13.93 9.21
N TYR A 96 -10.70 12.95 9.14
CA TYR A 96 -10.42 11.56 9.52
C TYR A 96 -10.14 10.72 8.29
N ILE A 97 -9.08 9.91 8.38
CA ILE A 97 -8.69 8.94 7.37
C ILE A 97 -9.05 7.56 7.90
N GLU A 98 -9.75 6.77 7.09
CA GLU A 98 -10.16 5.40 7.43
C GLU A 98 -9.52 4.41 6.43
N ILE A 99 -8.77 3.45 6.96
CA ILE A 99 -8.02 2.46 6.19
C ILE A 99 -8.41 1.07 6.68
N LYS A 100 -8.64 0.14 5.75
CA LYS A 100 -8.94 -1.27 6.04
C LYS A 100 -7.83 -2.17 5.57
N THR A 101 -7.63 -3.29 6.28
CA THR A 101 -6.76 -4.38 5.82
C THR A 101 -7.47 -5.19 4.73
N ASP A 102 -6.79 -5.48 3.63
CA ASP A 102 -7.24 -6.44 2.63
C ASP A 102 -6.33 -7.69 2.63
N PRO A 103 -6.75 -8.79 3.30
CA PRO A 103 -5.97 -10.02 3.34
C PRO A 103 -5.86 -10.74 1.99
N ALA A 104 -6.72 -10.45 1.01
CA ALA A 104 -6.68 -11.11 -0.30
C ALA A 104 -5.48 -10.64 -1.13
N ASN A 105 -5.22 -9.33 -1.12
CA ASN A 105 -4.14 -8.70 -1.89
C ASN A 105 -2.90 -8.37 -1.04
N LEU A 106 -2.91 -8.72 0.25
CA LEU A 106 -1.85 -8.37 1.22
C LEU A 106 -1.58 -6.85 1.27
N ASP A 107 -2.62 -6.03 1.06
CA ASP A 107 -2.52 -4.57 0.99
C ASP A 107 -3.51 -3.93 1.97
N TYR A 108 -3.48 -2.60 2.02
CA TYR A 108 -4.44 -1.78 2.74
C TYR A 108 -5.28 -0.98 1.75
N GLU A 109 -6.59 -0.94 1.97
CA GLU A 109 -7.54 -0.18 1.17
C GLU A 109 -7.99 1.07 1.93
N ILE A 110 -7.94 2.24 1.30
CA ILE A 110 -8.49 3.47 1.89
C ILE A 110 -10.00 3.47 1.67
N THR A 111 -10.76 3.50 2.75
CA THR A 111 -12.23 3.61 2.68
C THR A 111 -12.67 5.06 2.53
N SER A 112 -12.03 5.99 3.25
CA SER A 112 -12.42 7.42 3.21
C SER A 112 -11.32 8.36 3.68
N GLY A 113 -11.39 9.62 3.22
CA GLY A 113 -10.64 10.75 3.77
C GLY A 113 -9.23 10.91 3.22
N ALA A 114 -8.81 10.02 2.33
CA ALA A 114 -7.55 10.14 1.61
C ALA A 114 -7.62 9.39 0.28
N ARG A 115 -6.76 9.80 -0.66
CA ARG A 115 -6.49 9.07 -1.90
C ARG A 115 -5.07 8.51 -1.87
N ARG A 116 -4.89 7.29 -2.37
CA ARG A 116 -3.56 6.69 -2.53
C ARG A 116 -2.80 7.46 -3.60
N GLN A 117 -1.52 7.74 -3.36
CA GLN A 117 -0.64 8.15 -4.44
C GLN A 117 -0.24 6.89 -5.23
N GLU A 118 -0.81 6.72 -6.42
CA GLU A 118 -0.41 5.67 -7.34
C GLU A 118 1.03 5.97 -7.83
N ARG A 119 1.99 5.14 -7.43
CA ARG A 119 3.36 5.14 -7.98
C ARG A 119 3.70 3.79 -8.61
N ARG A 120 2.70 2.92 -8.74
CA ARG A 120 2.86 1.66 -9.44
C ARG A 120 3.07 2.01 -10.90
N TRP A 121 4.20 1.57 -11.45
CA TRP A 121 4.48 1.73 -12.87
C TRP A 121 3.51 0.84 -13.65
N ASP A 122 2.60 1.47 -14.40
CA ASP A 122 1.81 0.77 -15.40
C ASP A 122 2.52 0.91 -16.77
N PRO A 123 3.06 -0.18 -17.34
CA PRO A 123 3.66 -0.15 -18.66
C PRO A 123 2.67 0.29 -19.77
N SER A 124 1.37 0.08 -19.56
CA SER A 124 0.35 0.40 -20.56
C SER A 124 0.06 1.90 -20.67
N GLU A 125 0.23 2.67 -19.60
CA GLU A 125 -0.07 4.10 -19.57
C GLU A 125 1.03 4.97 -20.21
N ASN A 126 2.25 4.44 -20.37
CA ASN A 126 3.42 5.20 -20.85
C ASN A 126 3.81 4.88 -22.31
N GLU A 127 2.96 4.20 -23.07
CA GLU A 127 3.22 3.80 -24.47
C GLU A 127 4.56 3.05 -24.68
N GLN A 128 5.12 2.49 -23.61
CA GLN A 128 6.33 1.68 -23.69
C GLN A 128 5.97 0.29 -24.16
N VAL A 129 6.91 -0.36 -24.85
CA VAL A 129 6.78 -1.77 -25.25
C VAL A 129 6.75 -2.63 -23.99
N ALA A 130 5.55 -2.87 -23.47
CA ALA A 130 5.34 -3.70 -22.31
C ALA A 130 5.67 -5.15 -22.68
N PRO A 131 6.39 -5.90 -21.82
CA PRO A 131 6.50 -7.33 -22.00
C PRO A 131 5.10 -7.93 -21.97
N GLU A 132 4.84 -8.87 -22.89
CA GLU A 132 3.53 -9.46 -23.04
C GLU A 132 3.03 -10.10 -21.74
N ASP A 133 1.71 -10.03 -21.55
CA ASP A 133 1.05 -10.51 -20.36
C ASP A 133 1.32 -11.99 -20.11
N LYS A 134 1.45 -12.42 -18.84
CA LYS A 134 1.76 -13.82 -18.51
C LYS A 134 0.72 -14.80 -19.07
N ALA A 135 -0.50 -14.34 -19.30
CA ALA A 135 -1.55 -15.10 -19.96
C ALA A 135 -1.26 -15.35 -21.45
N VAL A 136 -0.74 -14.34 -22.16
CA VAL A 136 -0.36 -14.43 -23.58
C VAL A 136 0.86 -15.33 -23.74
N GLY A 137 1.86 -15.18 -22.86
CA GLY A 137 3.02 -16.07 -22.82
C GLY A 137 2.63 -17.55 -22.59
N ARG A 138 1.65 -17.82 -21.73
CA ARG A 138 1.11 -19.18 -21.56
C ARG A 138 0.39 -19.69 -22.81
N LYS A 139 -0.42 -18.86 -23.47
CA LYS A 139 -1.11 -19.24 -24.71
C LYS A 139 -0.12 -19.53 -25.84
N MET A 140 0.93 -18.73 -26.00
CA MET A 140 2.01 -19.00 -26.97
C MET A 140 2.79 -20.29 -26.67
N ALA A 141 2.89 -20.70 -25.41
CA ALA A 141 3.55 -21.95 -25.05
C ALA A 141 2.69 -23.19 -25.32
N VAL A 142 1.36 -23.07 -25.18
CA VAL A 142 0.42 -24.19 -25.32
C VAL A 142 -0.10 -24.34 -26.75
N ASP A 143 -0.34 -23.23 -27.45
CA ASP A 143 -0.91 -23.22 -28.79
C ASP A 143 0.11 -22.78 -29.85
N ALA A 144 0.47 -23.73 -30.73
CA ALA A 144 1.42 -23.52 -31.80
C ALA A 144 0.90 -22.61 -32.93
N MET A 145 -0.42 -22.57 -33.17
CA MET A 145 -1.01 -21.70 -34.19
C MET A 145 -1.01 -20.24 -33.71
N PHE A 146 -1.41 -20.02 -32.46
CA PHE A 146 -1.38 -18.70 -31.83
C PHE A 146 0.04 -18.09 -31.83
N LYS A 147 1.06 -18.90 -31.52
CA LYS A 147 2.47 -18.46 -31.58
C LYS A 147 2.89 -18.04 -32.99
N LYS A 148 2.42 -18.75 -34.02
CA LYS A 148 2.76 -18.45 -35.41
C LYS A 148 2.08 -17.17 -35.91
N GLU A 149 0.83 -16.94 -35.50
CA GLU A 149 0.09 -15.72 -35.80
C GLU A 149 0.71 -14.50 -35.12
N HIS A 150 1.02 -14.58 -33.83
CA HIS A 150 1.74 -13.51 -33.11
C HIS A 150 3.09 -13.20 -33.77
N GLY A 151 3.88 -14.24 -34.10
CA GLY A 151 5.16 -14.03 -34.78
C GLY A 151 5.05 -13.45 -36.20
N ALA A 152 3.91 -13.60 -36.88
CA ALA A 152 3.65 -12.95 -38.17
C ALA A 152 3.24 -11.48 -37.99
N GLU A 153 2.38 -11.20 -37.00
CA GLU A 153 2.03 -9.83 -36.61
C GLU A 153 3.26 -9.03 -36.18
N ASP A 154 4.14 -9.60 -35.37
CA ASP A 154 5.37 -8.95 -34.91
C ASP A 154 6.29 -8.59 -36.08
N LYS A 155 6.43 -9.48 -37.07
CA LYS A 155 7.20 -9.20 -38.30
C LYS A 155 6.57 -8.07 -39.11
N SER A 156 5.24 -8.05 -39.21
CA SER A 156 4.54 -6.97 -39.91
C SER A 156 4.73 -5.62 -39.23
N ARG A 157 4.62 -5.57 -37.88
CA ARG A 157 4.91 -4.37 -37.09
C ARG A 157 6.36 -3.93 -37.22
N ALA A 158 7.30 -4.87 -37.17
CA ALA A 158 8.73 -4.58 -37.36
C ALA A 158 8.99 -3.95 -38.74
N SER A 159 8.37 -4.45 -39.81
CA SER A 159 8.52 -3.86 -41.15
C SER A 159 7.93 -2.46 -41.27
N GLN A 160 6.81 -2.18 -40.61
CA GLN A 160 6.21 -0.83 -40.55
C GLN A 160 7.06 0.13 -39.73
N LEU A 161 7.65 -0.34 -38.63
CA LEU A 161 8.55 0.48 -37.81
C LEU A 161 9.88 0.74 -38.52
N ASP A 162 10.38 -0.19 -39.33
CA ASP A 162 11.62 -0.04 -40.12
C ASP A 162 11.49 1.09 -41.16
N THR A 163 10.33 1.23 -41.81
CA THR A 163 10.10 2.36 -42.72
C THR A 163 10.07 3.69 -41.97
N VAL A 164 9.39 3.74 -40.82
CA VAL A 164 9.32 4.96 -39.99
C VAL A 164 10.71 5.33 -39.45
N MET A 165 11.53 4.36 -39.05
CA MET A 165 12.90 4.58 -38.61
C MET A 165 13.76 5.18 -39.72
N ARG A 166 13.68 4.66 -40.95
CA ARG A 166 14.39 5.24 -42.10
C ARG A 166 13.97 6.68 -42.36
N ASP A 167 12.66 6.97 -42.35
CA ASP A 167 12.16 8.33 -42.56
C ASP A 167 12.67 9.31 -41.49
N LEU A 168 12.82 8.84 -40.24
CA LEU A 168 13.38 9.63 -39.14
C LEU A 168 14.89 9.84 -39.27
N GLU A 169 15.63 8.82 -39.70
CA GLU A 169 17.06 8.90 -40.00
C GLU A 169 17.32 9.90 -41.13
N ASP A 170 16.60 9.78 -42.25
CA ASP A 170 16.67 10.71 -43.39
C ASP A 170 16.33 12.16 -42.95
N PHE A 171 15.30 12.32 -42.11
CA PHE A 171 14.94 13.63 -41.56
C PHE A 171 16.03 14.20 -40.65
N GLN A 172 16.69 13.37 -39.84
CA GLN A 172 17.79 13.80 -38.99
C GLN A 172 19.02 14.19 -39.81
N GLU A 173 19.41 13.38 -40.79
CA GLU A 173 20.55 13.64 -41.69
C GLU A 173 20.34 14.96 -42.44
N SER A 174 19.16 15.18 -43.03
CA SER A 174 18.86 16.44 -43.73
C SER A 174 18.94 17.70 -42.85
N ARG A 175 18.83 17.56 -41.53
CA ARG A 175 18.97 18.65 -40.56
C ARG A 175 20.39 18.85 -40.05
N TRP A 176 21.23 17.83 -40.14
CA TRP A 176 22.59 17.81 -39.59
C TRP A 176 23.66 17.92 -40.68
N GLU A 177 23.29 17.80 -41.96
CA GLU A 177 24.14 18.23 -43.06
C GLU A 177 24.42 19.73 -42.92
N ASP A 178 25.68 20.06 -42.64
CA ASP A 178 26.15 21.44 -42.55
C ASP A 178 26.31 22.00 -43.96
N ASP A 179 25.30 22.75 -44.42
CA ASP A 179 25.25 23.42 -45.72
C ASP A 179 26.48 24.31 -46.03
N PHE A 180 27.30 24.65 -45.03
CA PHE A 180 28.49 25.49 -45.16
C PHE A 180 29.82 24.73 -45.10
N SER A 181 29.81 23.39 -45.02
CA SER A 181 31.02 22.55 -44.86
C SER A 181 31.78 22.22 -46.17
N ALA A 182 31.79 23.15 -47.14
CA ALA A 182 32.58 23.06 -48.37
C ALA A 182 34.02 23.60 -48.21
#